data_AF-A0A7V4WX02-F1
#
_entry.id   AF-A0A7V4WX02-F1
#
_cell.length_a   1.000
_cell.length_b   1.000
_cell.length_c   1.000
_cell.angle_alpha   90.00
_cell.angle_beta   90.00
_cell.angle_gamma   90.00
#
_symmetry.space_group_name_H-M   'P 1'
#
loop_
_entity.id
_entity.type
_entity.pdbx_description
1 polymer ?
#
loop_
_entity_poly.entity_id
_entity_poly.type
_entity_poly.pdbx_seq_one_letter_code
_entity_poly.pdbx_strand_id
1 'polypeptide(L)'
;MFLDGHDHVLFWHCIICGNVVFIPEGKPKKKHRAKKYNKKAKCQTCGKMFIKYKSDQYLCSECSKKNERYYKKICEYCNKIFYAKFKYAKYCQACLLKIRSIQATRRKANGKNKSY
;
A
#
# COMPACT_ATOMS: atom_id res chain seq x y z
N MET A 1 -13.61 -37.56 -21.49
CA MET A 1 -12.78 -36.55 -22.19
C MET A 1 -13.28 -35.17 -21.78
N PHE A 2 -12.46 -34.41 -21.02
CA PHE A 2 -12.32 -32.93 -20.99
C PHE A 2 -13.59 -32.07 -20.67
N LEU A 3 -13.65 -31.08 -19.75
CA LEU A 3 -12.65 -30.16 -19.19
C LEU A 3 -13.06 -29.55 -17.82
N ASP A 4 -12.04 -29.36 -17.00
CA ASP A 4 -11.68 -28.16 -16.20
C ASP A 4 -12.52 -27.69 -15.02
N GLY A 5 -11.98 -28.03 -13.86
CA GLY A 5 -12.18 -27.32 -12.60
C GLY A 5 -11.69 -25.87 -12.69
N HIS A 6 -12.51 -24.98 -12.14
CA HIS A 6 -12.14 -23.59 -11.96
C HIS A 6 -12.61 -23.18 -10.56
N ASP A 7 -11.74 -23.44 -9.58
CA ASP A 7 -11.86 -23.03 -8.18
C ASP A 7 -11.63 -21.51 -8.08
N HIS A 8 -12.65 -20.73 -8.48
CA HIS A 8 -12.65 -19.26 -8.38
C HIS A 8 -12.87 -18.83 -6.93
N VAL A 9 -11.85 -19.00 -6.09
CA VAL A 9 -11.92 -18.47 -4.72
C VAL A 9 -11.91 -16.94 -4.79
N LEU A 10 -13.07 -16.33 -4.54
CA LEU A 10 -13.30 -14.89 -4.55
C LEU A 10 -12.77 -14.26 -3.25
N PHE A 11 -11.74 -13.42 -3.36
CA PHE A 11 -11.20 -12.69 -2.21
C PHE A 11 -11.55 -11.21 -2.29
N TRP A 12 -12.04 -10.67 -1.17
CA TRP A 12 -12.26 -9.25 -0.98
C TRP A 12 -11.18 -8.69 -0.06
N HIS A 13 -10.50 -7.62 -0.46
CA HIS A 13 -9.65 -6.86 0.47
C HIS A 13 -10.29 -5.52 0.80
N CYS A 14 -10.22 -5.15 2.07
CA CYS A 14 -10.60 -3.85 2.57
C CYS A 14 -9.52 -2.82 2.20
N ILE A 15 -9.86 -1.78 1.42
CA ILE A 15 -8.88 -0.75 1.01
C ILE A 15 -8.46 0.15 2.18
N ILE A 16 -9.30 0.22 3.21
CA ILE A 16 -9.09 1.10 4.36
C ILE A 16 -8.21 0.43 5.42
N CYS A 17 -8.37 -0.88 5.59
CA CYS A 17 -7.80 -1.64 6.71
C CYS A 17 -6.77 -2.68 6.28
N GLY A 18 -6.60 -2.95 4.99
CA GLY A 18 -5.58 -3.87 4.46
C GLY A 18 -5.86 -5.35 4.72
N ASN A 19 -6.80 -5.68 5.60
CA ASN A 19 -7.19 -7.06 5.90
C ASN A 19 -7.92 -7.70 4.73
N VAL A 20 -7.55 -8.96 4.45
CA VAL A 20 -8.26 -9.84 3.53
C VAL A 20 -9.49 -10.35 4.25
N VAL A 21 -10.67 -10.01 3.73
CA VAL A 21 -11.94 -10.48 4.27
C VAL A 21 -12.44 -11.56 3.32
N PHE A 22 -12.50 -12.78 3.83
CA PHE A 22 -13.20 -13.86 3.16
C PHE A 22 -14.69 -13.63 3.41
N ILE A 23 -15.44 -13.21 2.38
CA ILE A 23 -16.89 -13.11 2.48
C ILE A 23 -17.44 -14.16 1.53
N PRO A 24 -17.83 -15.34 2.04
CA PRO A 24 -18.36 -16.40 1.19
C PRO A 24 -19.60 -15.89 0.45
N GLU A 25 -20.52 -15.18 1.12
CA GLU A 25 -21.73 -14.63 0.50
C GLU A 25 -22.24 -13.35 1.20
N GLY A 26 -21.69 -12.18 0.88
CA GLY A 26 -22.17 -10.93 1.47
C GLY A 26 -21.51 -9.66 0.93
N LYS A 27 -22.31 -8.62 0.69
CA LYS A 27 -21.81 -7.29 0.31
C LYS A 27 -21.03 -6.69 1.49
N PRO A 28 -19.86 -6.06 1.28
CA PRO A 28 -19.13 -5.41 2.37
C PRO A 28 -19.99 -4.29 2.99
N LYS A 29 -19.95 -4.16 4.33
CA LYS A 29 -20.66 -3.10 5.07
C LYS A 29 -20.31 -1.72 4.49
N LYS A 30 -21.29 -0.80 4.43
CA LYS A 30 -21.20 0.57 3.83
C LYS A 30 -19.93 1.38 4.17
N LYS A 31 -19.23 1.08 5.28
CA LYS A 31 -18.00 1.75 5.71
C LYS A 31 -16.71 1.20 5.10
N HIS A 32 -16.74 0.02 4.47
CA HIS A 32 -15.55 -0.66 3.95
C HIS A 32 -15.68 -0.83 2.43
N ARG A 33 -14.85 -0.09 1.67
CA ARG A 33 -14.73 -0.28 0.22
C ARG A 33 -13.84 -1.49 -0.03
N ALA A 34 -14.38 -2.49 -0.69
CA ALA A 34 -13.64 -3.68 -1.04
C ALA A 34 -13.51 -3.81 -2.56
N LYS A 35 -12.36 -4.33 -3.01
CA LYS A 35 -12.06 -4.54 -4.43
C LYS A 35 -11.96 -6.02 -4.68
N LYS A 36 -12.57 -6.49 -5.78
CA LYS A 36 -12.57 -7.90 -6.20
C LYS A 36 -11.19 -8.23 -6.76
N TYR A 37 -10.53 -9.25 -6.23
CA TYR A 37 -9.28 -9.78 -6.78
C TYR A 37 -9.48 -11.23 -7.21
N ASN A 38 -9.20 -11.51 -8.48
CA ASN A 38 -9.50 -12.79 -9.12
C ASN A 38 -8.25 -13.55 -9.60
N LYS A 39 -7.04 -13.03 -9.37
CA LYS A 39 -5.81 -13.64 -9.91
C LYS A 39 -4.80 -13.94 -8.81
N LYS A 40 -4.79 -15.19 -8.36
CA LYS A 40 -3.59 -15.78 -7.77
C LYS A 40 -2.53 -15.85 -8.88
N ALA A 41 -1.29 -15.54 -8.56
CA ALA A 41 -0.17 -15.72 -9.48
C ALA A 41 1.02 -16.33 -8.77
N LYS A 42 1.84 -17.00 -9.55
CA LYS A 42 3.10 -17.55 -9.10
C LYS A 42 4.16 -16.46 -9.05
N CYS A 43 4.85 -16.33 -7.92
CA CYS A 43 6.00 -15.45 -7.79
C CYS A 43 7.13 -15.95 -8.68
N GLN A 44 7.67 -15.09 -9.54
CA GLN A 44 8.74 -15.46 -10.46
C GLN A 44 10.07 -15.78 -9.73
N THR A 45 10.29 -15.22 -8.54
CA THR A 45 11.52 -15.44 -7.77
C THR A 45 11.48 -16.66 -6.86
N CYS A 46 10.36 -16.92 -6.19
CA CYS A 46 10.28 -17.98 -5.17
C CYS A 46 9.25 -19.06 -5.47
N GLY A 47 8.51 -18.96 -6.58
CA GLY A 47 7.50 -19.94 -6.96
C GLY A 47 6.24 -19.97 -6.09
N LYS A 48 6.17 -19.20 -4.99
CA LYS A 48 4.99 -19.15 -4.11
C LYS A 48 3.79 -18.51 -4.82
N MET A 49 2.60 -19.08 -4.64
CA MET A 49 1.34 -18.48 -5.05
C MET A 49 1.01 -17.28 -4.17
N PHE A 50 0.68 -16.14 -4.78
CA PHE A 50 0.29 -14.92 -4.08
C PHE A 50 -0.84 -14.20 -4.83
N ILE A 51 -1.55 -13.31 -4.13
CA ILE A 51 -2.63 -12.52 -4.72
C ILE A 51 -2.01 -11.32 -5.44
N LYS A 52 -2.24 -11.21 -6.76
CA LYS A 52 -1.83 -10.01 -7.52
C LYS A 52 -2.79 -8.86 -7.24
N TYR A 53 -2.26 -7.73 -6.80
CA TYR A 53 -3.03 -6.49 -6.60
C TYR A 53 -2.95 -5.55 -7.81
N LYS A 54 -1.87 -5.67 -8.60
CA LYS A 54 -1.66 -4.97 -9.87
C LYS A 54 -1.46 -5.98 -10.99
N SER A 55 -1.92 -5.63 -12.19
CA SER A 55 -1.69 -6.40 -13.43
C SER A 55 -0.23 -6.80 -13.58
N ASP A 56 0.67 -5.85 -13.31
CA ASP A 56 2.11 -5.95 -13.53
C ASP A 56 2.88 -6.52 -12.32
N GLN A 57 2.19 -7.10 -11.33
CA GLN A 57 2.84 -7.61 -10.13
C GLN A 57 3.31 -9.06 -10.32
N TYR A 58 4.57 -9.29 -10.67
CA TYR A 58 5.13 -10.64 -10.88
C TYR A 58 5.88 -11.20 -9.65
N LEU A 59 6.09 -10.37 -8.62
CA LEU A 59 6.76 -10.75 -7.37
C LEU A 59 5.76 -10.78 -6.20
N CYS A 60 5.90 -11.78 -5.32
CA CYS A 60 5.22 -11.77 -4.03
C CYS A 60 5.74 -10.64 -3.14
N SER A 61 4.98 -10.29 -2.09
CA SER A 61 5.33 -9.18 -1.17
C SER A 61 6.74 -9.30 -0.59
N GLU A 62 7.17 -10.50 -0.21
CA GLU A 62 8.53 -10.73 0.32
C GLU A 62 9.62 -10.52 -0.72
N CYS A 63 9.45 -11.09 -1.92
CA CYS A 63 10.42 -10.93 -3.01
C CYS A 63 10.44 -9.50 -3.53
N SER A 64 9.29 -8.81 -3.54
CA SER A 64 9.21 -7.39 -3.86
C SER A 64 10.04 -6.56 -2.88
N LYS A 65 9.95 -6.83 -1.56
CA LYS A 65 10.76 -6.12 -0.56
C LYS A 65 12.26 -6.32 -0.74
N LYS A 66 12.68 -7.53 -1.14
CA LYS A 66 14.10 -7.82 -1.44
C LYS A 66 14.58 -7.14 -2.72
N ASN A 67 13.68 -6.94 -3.67
CA ASN A 67 13.98 -6.31 -4.96
C ASN A 67 13.63 -4.80 -4.98
N GLU A 68 13.26 -4.22 -3.83
CA GLU A 68 12.96 -2.79 -3.71
C GLU A 68 14.26 -1.99 -3.83
N ARG A 69 14.41 -1.28 -4.96
CA ARG A 69 15.49 -0.32 -5.14
C ARG A 69 15.22 0.93 -4.31
N TYR A 70 16.18 1.26 -3.46
CA TYR A 70 16.20 2.52 -2.72
C TYR A 70 17.12 3.52 -3.41
N TYR A 71 16.73 4.79 -3.40
CA TYR A 71 17.52 5.91 -3.88
C TYR A 71 18.26 6.56 -2.71
N LYS A 72 19.59 6.70 -2.82
CA LYS A 72 20.39 7.51 -1.89
C LYS A 72 20.04 8.99 -2.11
N LYS A 73 19.58 9.68 -1.06
CA LYS A 73 19.13 11.08 -1.10
C LYS A 73 19.70 11.85 0.09
N ILE A 74 19.76 13.17 -0.03
CA ILE A 74 20.11 14.08 1.06
C ILE A 74 18.81 14.76 1.51
N CYS A 75 18.56 14.79 2.82
CA CYS A 75 17.37 15.41 3.37
C CYS A 75 17.48 16.94 3.28
N GLU A 76 16.52 17.61 2.64
CA GLU A 76 16.51 19.08 2.51
C GLU A 76 16.37 19.82 3.85
N TYR A 77 15.93 19.15 4.92
CA TYR A 77 15.74 19.77 6.23
C TYR A 77 16.92 19.60 7.19
N CYS A 78 17.65 18.48 7.12
CA CYS A 78 18.72 18.18 8.08
C CYS A 78 20.04 17.78 7.42
N ASN A 79 20.12 17.83 6.10
CA ASN A 79 21.29 17.48 5.27
C ASN A 79 21.85 16.05 5.50
N LYS A 80 21.12 15.18 6.21
CA LYS A 80 21.51 13.78 6.40
C LYS A 80 21.20 12.95 5.16
N ILE A 81 22.11 12.04 4.83
CA ILE A 81 21.90 11.04 3.80
C ILE A 81 20.85 10.03 4.29
N PHE A 82 19.89 9.69 3.43
CA PHE A 82 18.88 8.67 3.69
C PHE A 82 18.53 7.88 2.42
N TYR A 83 17.94 6.70 2.61
CA TYR A 83 17.51 5.83 1.53
C TYR A 83 16.00 5.92 1.36
N ALA A 84 15.56 6.30 0.16
CA ALA A 84 14.15 6.53 -0.14
C ALA A 84 13.62 5.55 -1.17
N LYS A 85 12.37 5.10 -0.99
CA LYS A 85 11.67 4.27 -1.99
C LYS A 85 11.33 5.03 -3.28
N PHE A 86 11.19 6.35 -3.19
CA PHE A 86 10.78 7.21 -4.31
C PHE A 86 11.89 8.17 -4.69
N LYS A 87 12.12 8.35 -6.01
CA LYS A 87 13.14 9.26 -6.56
C LYS A 87 12.94 10.72 -6.14
N TYR A 88 11.68 11.12 -5.93
CA TYR A 88 11.26 12.48 -5.57
C TYR A 88 11.16 12.72 -4.06
N ALA A 89 11.60 11.79 -3.21
CA ALA A 89 11.61 12.02 -1.77
C ALA A 89 12.60 13.14 -1.38
N LYS A 90 12.10 14.15 -0.66
CA LYS A 90 12.85 15.35 -0.25
C LYS A 90 13.36 15.29 1.19
N TYR A 91 12.60 14.66 2.07
CA TYR A 91 12.86 14.64 3.50
C TYR A 91 13.05 13.21 4.01
N CYS A 92 13.97 13.03 4.95
CA CYS A 92 14.07 11.78 5.69
C CYS A 92 12.81 11.56 6.55
N GLN A 93 12.57 10.33 6.98
CA GLN A 93 11.35 9.96 7.69
C GLN A 93 11.12 10.82 8.96
N ALA A 94 12.17 11.08 9.74
CA ALA A 94 12.08 11.89 10.95
C ALA A 94 11.66 13.34 10.64
N CYS A 95 12.30 13.97 9.65
CA CYS A 95 11.97 15.33 9.24
C CYS A 95 10.58 15.41 8.62
N LEU A 96 10.17 14.41 7.84
CA LEU A 96 8.82 14.34 7.27
C LEU A 96 7.74 14.30 8.36
N LEU A 97 7.95 13.52 9.43
CA LEU A 97 7.04 13.46 10.57
C LEU A 97 6.95 14.81 11.29
N LYS A 98 8.09 15.50 11.46
CA LYS A 98 8.13 16.85 12.06
C LYS A 98 7.40 17.89 11.20
N ILE A 99 7.61 17.87 9.89
CA ILE A 99 6.91 18.79 8.97
C ILE A 99 5.39 18.55 9.03
N ARG A 100 4.97 17.28 9.04
CA ARG A 100 3.54 16.92 9.14
C ARG A 100 2.92 17.34 10.46
N SER A 101 3.64 17.21 11.59
CA SER A 101 3.12 17.65 12.88
C SER A 101 2.92 19.18 12.91
N ILE A 102 3.88 19.94 12.39
CA ILE A 102 3.78 21.41 12.26
C ILE A 102 2.62 21.80 11.34
N GLN A 103 2.42 21.11 10.22
CA GLN A 103 1.29 21.39 9.33
C GLN A 103 -0.05 21.07 10.00
N ALA A 104 -0.12 19.99 10.77
CA ALA A 104 -1.33 19.61 11.50
C ALA A 104 -1.69 20.64 12.59
N THR A 105 -0.71 21.16 13.34
CA THR A 105 -0.97 22.22 14.34
C THR A 105 -1.42 23.51 13.66
N ARG A 106 -0.79 23.91 12.55
CA ARG A 106 -1.20 25.10 11.76
C ARG A 106 -2.63 24.98 11.23
N ARG A 107 -3.03 23.81 10.72
CA ARG A 107 -4.41 23.57 10.26
C ARG A 107 -5.42 23.69 11.40
N LYS A 108 -5.10 23.20 12.60
CA LYS A 108 -5.96 23.34 13.79
C LYS A 108 -6.07 24.79 14.25
N ALA A 109 -4.98 25.56 14.22
CA ALA A 109 -5.00 26.99 14.53
C ALA A 109 -5.85 27.78 13.52
N ASN A 110 -5.64 27.54 12.23
CA ASN A 110 -6.41 28.23 11.17
C ASN A 110 -7.88 27.78 11.10
N GLY A 111 -8.20 26.54 11.48
CA GLY A 111 -9.57 26.03 11.55
C GLY A 111 -10.38 26.62 12.72
N LYS A 112 -9.72 27.03 13.81
CA LYS A 112 -10.37 27.74 14.94
C LYS A 112 -10.66 29.21 14.64
N ASN A 113 -9.98 29.81 13.67
CA ASN A 113 -10.21 31.19 13.22
C ASN A 113 -11.34 31.32 12.17
N LYS A 114 -12.15 30.27 11.94
CA LYS A 114 -13.21 30.23 10.91
C LYS A 114 -14.59 29.85 11.45
N SER A 115 -14.89 30.24 12.68
CA SER A 115 -16.25 30.19 13.22
C SER A 115 -16.64 31.60 13.66
N TYR A 116 -17.24 32.34 12.72
CA TYR A 116 -18.07 33.51 12.98
C TYR A 116 -19.53 33.03 12.98
#